data_AF-A0A4R7PG31-F1
#
_entry.id   AF-A0A4R7PG31-F1
#
_cell.length_a   1.000
_cell.length_b   1.000
_cell.length_c   1.000
_cell.angle_alpha   90.00
_cell.angle_beta   90.00
_cell.angle_gamma   90.00
#
_symmetry.space_group_name_H-M   'P 1'
#
loop_
_entity.id
_entity.type
_entity.pdbx_description
1 polymer ?
#
loop_
_entity_poly.entity_id
_entity_poly.type
_entity_poly.pdbx_seq_one_letter_code
_entity_poly.pdbx_strand_id
1 'polypeptide(L)'
;MSLHQLPPRKPVFDVDRRYVRYRELDARGYVQFDFAIGDPELAVELTLPLRAYQEFCRTQAVTYLTREQAEDIDFEKSKWRFGAPGQQD
;
A
#
# COMPACT_ATOMS: atom_id res chain seq x y z
N MET A 1 8.17 -8.05 -32.42
CA MET A 1 7.10 -8.87 -31.81
C MET A 1 7.35 -8.88 -30.32
N SER A 2 6.75 -7.94 -29.59
CA SER A 2 6.90 -7.89 -28.13
C SER A 2 6.12 -9.05 -27.51
N LEU A 3 6.83 -9.92 -26.80
CA LEU A 3 6.24 -10.86 -25.87
C LEU A 3 5.54 -10.03 -24.80
N HIS A 4 4.22 -9.97 -24.85
CA HIS A 4 3.41 -9.42 -23.77
C HIS A 4 3.62 -10.31 -22.55
N GLN A 5 4.61 -9.95 -21.74
CA GLN A 5 4.86 -10.64 -20.48
C GLN A 5 3.65 -10.37 -19.60
N LEU A 6 2.86 -11.41 -19.34
CA LEU A 6 1.76 -11.33 -18.39
C LEU A 6 2.32 -10.80 -17.07
N PRO A 7 1.62 -9.87 -16.40
CA PRO A 7 2.07 -9.36 -15.11
C PRO A 7 2.31 -10.54 -14.17
N PRO A 8 3.35 -10.49 -13.32
CA PRO A 8 3.63 -11.56 -12.38
C PRO A 8 2.37 -11.85 -11.57
N ARG A 9 2.06 -13.13 -11.36
CA ARG A 9 0.85 -13.54 -10.65
C ARG A 9 0.89 -12.93 -9.24
N LYS A 10 -0.08 -12.08 -8.94
CA LYS A 10 -0.22 -11.52 -7.59
C LYS A 10 -0.35 -12.65 -6.55
N PRO A 11 0.13 -12.43 -5.32
CA PRO A 11 -0.11 -13.35 -4.22
C PRO A 11 -1.61 -13.62 -4.05
N VAL A 12 -1.96 -14.79 -3.52
CA VAL A 12 -3.35 -15.10 -3.16
C VAL A 12 -3.80 -14.11 -2.08
N PHE A 13 -5.00 -13.56 -2.24
CA PHE A 13 -5.62 -12.69 -1.24
C PHE A 13 -5.84 -13.45 0.07
N ASP A 14 -5.24 -12.95 1.14
CA ASP A 14 -5.21 -13.60 2.45
C ASP A 14 -5.70 -12.63 3.53
N VAL A 15 -6.93 -12.82 4.01
CA VAL A 15 -7.59 -11.92 4.97
C VAL A 15 -6.88 -11.79 6.31
N ASP A 16 -5.96 -12.70 6.63
CA ASP A 16 -5.20 -12.66 7.89
C ASP A 16 -3.97 -11.76 7.78
N ARG A 17 -3.56 -11.38 6.56
CA ARG A 17 -2.44 -10.46 6.34
C ARG A 17 -2.90 -9.02 6.41
N ARG A 18 -2.15 -8.22 7.18
CA ARG A 18 -2.39 -6.80 7.40
C ARG A 18 -1.13 -6.03 7.07
N TYR A 19 -1.27 -4.96 6.30
CA TYR A 19 -0.16 -4.16 5.81
C TYR A 19 -0.30 -2.72 6.27
N VAL A 20 0.85 -2.10 6.59
CA VAL A 20 0.91 -0.66 6.89
C VAL A 20 1.95 0.01 6.01
N ARG A 21 1.57 1.12 5.39
CA ARG A 21 2.47 2.05 4.71
C ARG A 21 2.48 3.38 5.43
N TYR A 22 3.57 3.69 6.12
CA TYR A 22 3.76 5.03 6.68
C TYR A 22 3.88 6.07 5.56
N ARG A 23 3.23 7.23 5.71
CA ARG A 23 3.31 8.35 4.77
C ARG A 23 4.08 9.51 5.38
N GLU A 24 3.60 10.04 6.49
CA GLU A 24 4.22 11.19 7.15
C GLU A 24 3.84 11.29 8.63
N LEU A 25 4.62 12.08 9.37
CA LEU A 25 4.32 12.57 10.71
C LEU A 25 4.26 14.08 10.61
N ASP A 26 3.10 14.65 10.85
CA ASP A 26 2.91 16.09 10.77
C ASP A 26 3.47 16.83 11.99
N ALA A 27 3.54 18.16 11.89
CA ALA A 27 4.03 19.02 12.98
C ALA A 27 3.14 19.01 14.24
N ARG A 28 1.92 18.46 14.16
CA ARG A 28 0.98 18.33 15.28
C ARG A 28 1.10 16.97 15.97
N GLY A 29 1.95 16.08 15.48
CA GLY A 29 2.19 14.76 16.05
C GLY A 29 1.25 13.67 15.55
N TYR A 30 0.59 13.87 14.40
CA TYR A 30 -0.25 12.87 13.75
C TYR A 30 0.49 12.16 12.63
N VAL A 31 0.39 10.84 12.63
CA VAL A 31 0.90 9.95 11.59
C VAL A 31 -0.19 9.72 10.56
N GLN A 32 0.12 10.02 9.30
CA GLN A 32 -0.67 9.58 8.14
C GLN A 32 -0.07 8.26 7.63
N PHE A 33 -0.92 7.28 7.39
CA PHE A 33 -0.51 5.95 6.92
C PHE A 33 -1.65 5.26 6.19
N ASP A 34 -1.31 4.31 5.33
CA ASP A 34 -2.29 3.46 4.66
C ASP A 34 -2.32 2.10 5.33
N PHE A 35 -3.52 1.56 5.51
CA PHE A 35 -3.76 0.25 6.09
C PHE A 35 -4.51 -0.65 5.11
N ALA A 36 -4.00 -1.85 4.87
CA ALA A 36 -4.55 -2.82 3.95
C ALA A 36 -4.74 -4.18 4.61
N ILE A 37 -5.73 -4.94 4.13
CA ILE A 37 -6.00 -6.33 4.51
C ILE A 37 -5.97 -7.18 3.25
N GLY A 38 -5.17 -8.24 3.27
CA GLY A 38 -5.01 -9.21 2.18
C GLY A 38 -4.29 -8.71 0.93
N ASP A 39 -4.61 -7.51 0.43
CA ASP A 39 -3.95 -6.90 -0.71
C ASP A 39 -3.40 -5.52 -0.32
N PRO A 40 -2.06 -5.31 -0.34
CA PRO A 40 -1.46 -4.01 -0.02
C PRO A 40 -1.84 -2.88 -0.99
N GLU A 41 -2.33 -3.19 -2.20
CA GLU A 41 -2.83 -2.17 -3.14
C GLU A 41 -4.23 -1.67 -2.75
N LEU A 42 -5.02 -2.47 -2.02
CA LEU A 42 -6.35 -2.15 -1.55
C LEU A 42 -6.30 -1.67 -0.09
N ALA A 43 -5.92 -0.41 0.07
CA ALA A 43 -5.73 0.21 1.38
C ALA A 43 -6.73 1.35 1.65
N VAL A 44 -7.00 1.58 2.94
CA VAL A 44 -7.65 2.79 3.45
C VAL A 44 -6.59 3.75 4.01
N GLU A 45 -6.77 5.04 3.77
CA GLU A 45 -5.90 6.09 4.32
C GLU A 45 -6.38 6.47 5.73
N LEU A 46 -5.46 6.54 6.69
CA LEU A 46 -5.74 6.80 8.11
C LEU A 46 -4.79 7.84 8.68
N THR A 47 -5.27 8.61 9.66
CA THR A 47 -4.48 9.59 10.41
C THR A 47 -4.70 9.41 11.90
N LEU A 48 -3.63 9.14 12.66
CA LEU A 48 -3.69 8.90 14.11
C LEU A 48 -2.55 9.61 14.85
N PRO A 49 -2.72 10.04 16.11
CA PRO A 49 -1.60 10.46 16.95
C PRO A 49 -0.52 9.37 17.02
N LEU A 50 0.76 9.74 17.10
CA LEU A 50 1.90 8.80 17.06
C LEU A 50 1.75 7.59 17.98
N ARG A 51 1.33 7.80 19.23
CA ARG A 51 1.13 6.69 20.19
C ARG A 51 0.01 5.74 19.77
N ALA A 52 -1.10 6.27 19.24
CA ALA A 52 -2.21 5.46 18.78
C ALA A 52 -1.86 4.67 17.51
N TYR A 53 -1.08 5.27 16.59
CA TYR A 53 -0.52 4.58 15.44
C TYR A 53 0.34 3.38 15.86
N GLN A 54 1.27 3.57 16.80
CA GLN A 54 2.13 2.49 17.30
C GLN A 54 1.31 1.34 17.91
N GLU A 55 0.30 1.69 18.73
CA GLU A 55 -0.60 0.70 19.35
C GLU A 55 -1.44 -0.05 18.31
N PHE A 56 -1.94 0.68 17.31
CA PHE A 56 -2.71 0.12 16.21
C PHE A 56 -1.89 -0.92 15.45
N CYS A 57 -0.66 -0.56 15.04
CA CYS A 57 0.22 -1.47 14.31
C CYS A 57 0.55 -2.74 15.12
N ARG A 58 0.77 -2.60 16.43
CA ARG A 58 1.00 -3.75 17.32
C ARG A 58 -0.24 -4.65 17.41
N THR A 59 -1.40 -4.04 17.65
CA THR A 59 -2.67 -4.77 17.83
C THR A 59 -3.08 -5.52 16.56
N GLN A 60 -2.86 -4.90 15.40
CA GLN A 60 -3.17 -5.48 14.10
C GLN A 60 -2.08 -6.43 13.58
N ALA A 61 -0.96 -6.61 14.28
CA ALA A 61 0.16 -7.47 13.86
C ALA A 61 0.58 -7.23 12.39
N VAL A 62 0.79 -5.96 12.06
CA VAL A 62 0.97 -5.53 10.67
C VAL A 62 2.35 -5.86 10.11
N THR A 63 2.41 -6.05 8.80
CA THR A 63 3.65 -6.03 8.02
C THR A 63 3.85 -4.62 7.47
N TYR A 64 5.01 -4.02 7.75
CA TYR A 64 5.35 -2.71 7.19
C TYR A 64 5.83 -2.86 5.75
N LEU A 65 5.25 -2.05 4.86
CA LEU A 65 5.70 -1.98 3.48
C LEU A 65 7.02 -1.23 3.38
N THR A 66 7.93 -1.76 2.57
CA THR A 66 9.18 -1.07 2.23
C THR A 66 8.88 0.12 1.31
N ARG A 67 9.87 1.01 1.17
CA ARG A 67 9.76 2.14 0.23
C ARG A 67 9.57 1.69 -1.21
N GLU A 68 10.32 0.67 -1.63
CA GLU A 68 10.22 0.08 -2.96
C GLU A 68 8.82 -0.48 -3.22
N GLN A 69 8.27 -1.27 -2.29
CA GLN A 69 6.90 -1.78 -2.39
C GLN A 69 5.86 -0.66 -2.43
N ALA A 70 6.08 0.42 -1.68
CA ALA A 70 5.20 1.58 -1.70
C ALA A 70 5.22 2.30 -3.06
N GLU A 71 6.39 2.42 -3.68
CA GLU A 71 6.58 3.03 -5.00
C GLU A 71 5.92 2.21 -6.10
N ASP A 72 6.08 0.87 -6.07
CA ASP A 72 5.42 -0.04 -7.01
C ASP A 72 3.89 0.11 -6.94
N ILE A 73 3.33 0.17 -5.72
CA ILE A 73 1.89 0.38 -5.51
C ILE A 73 1.44 1.73 -6.06
N ASP A 74 2.22 2.80 -5.85
CA ASP A 74 1.88 4.14 -6.35
C ASP A 74 1.94 4.19 -7.90
N PHE A 75 2.87 3.47 -8.52
CA PHE A 75 2.96 3.32 -9.98
C PHE A 75 1.75 2.58 -10.53
N GLU A 76 1.38 1.43 -9.96
CA GLU A 76 0.19 0.68 -10.37
C GLU A 76 -1.10 1.49 -10.20
N LYS A 77 -1.28 2.21 -9.08
CA LYS A 77 -2.44 3.08 -8.86
C LYS A 77 -2.54 4.22 -9.88
N SER A 78 -1.40 4.75 -10.35
CA SER A 78 -1.37 5.85 -11.32
C SER A 78 -1.98 5.45 -12.67
N LYS A 79 -1.86 4.18 -13.08
CA LYS A 79 -2.49 3.66 -14.30
C LYS A 79 -4.02 3.81 -14.25
N TRP A 80 -4.61 3.52 -13.10
CA TRP A 80 -6.05 3.59 -12.88
C TRP A 80 -6.56 5.03 -12.67
N ARG A 81 -5.77 5.91 -12.06
CA ARG A 81 -6.16 7.32 -11.81
C ARG A 81 -6.21 8.15 -13.09
N PHE A 82 -5.28 7.93 -14.03
CA PHE A 82 -5.15 8.75 -15.23
C PHE A 82 -5.67 8.09 -16.50
N GLY A 83 -6.26 6.89 -16.38
CA GLY A 83 -6.78 6.15 -17.53
C GLY A 83 -5.71 5.89 -18.59
N ALA A 84 -4.44 5.81 -18.19
CA ALA A 84 -3.40 5.39 -19.10
C ALA A 84 -3.69 3.93 -19.46
N PRO A 85 -3.87 3.57 -20.75
CA PRO A 85 -3.89 2.17 -21.12
C PRO A 85 -2.63 1.55 -20.54
N GLY A 86 -2.75 0.38 -19.89
CA GLY A 86 -1.57 -0.37 -19.47
C GLY A 86 -0.66 -0.45 -20.69
N GLN A 87 0.49 0.20 -20.62
CA GLN A 87 1.27 0.56 -21.80
C GLN A 87 1.56 -0.70 -22.62
N GLN A 88 0.89 -0.82 -23.76
CA GLN A 88 1.28 -1.71 -24.84
C GLN A 88 2.07 -0.84 -25.81
N ASP A 89 3.38 -1.12 -25.93
CA ASP A 89 4.10 -0.81 -27.15
C ASP A 89 3.63 -1.73 -28.28
#